data_AF-A0A6I2UUP2-F1
#
_entry.id   AF-A0A6I2UUP2-F1
#
_cell.length_a   1.000
_cell.length_b   1.000
_cell.length_c   1.000
_cell.angle_alpha   90.00
_cell.angle_beta   90.00
_cell.angle_gamma   90.00
#
_symmetry.space_group_name_H-M   'P 1'
#
loop_
_entity.id
_entity.type
_entity.pdbx_description
1 polymer ?
#
loop_
_entity_poly.entity_id
_entity_poly.type
_entity_poly.pdbx_seq_one_letter_code
_entity_poly.pdbx_strand_id
1 'polypeptide(L)' 'MTDQEIEKLVQDKLSEAYHAEEHPKKFFITANGRGVTDGGDLYNALLDDMMHITQKALAEILKEALKK' A
#
# COMPACT_ATOMS: atom_id res chain seq x y z
N MET A 1 -22.78 -8.35 -2.38
CA MET A 1 -22.01 -7.09 -2.37
C MET A 1 -21.81 -6.65 -3.81
N THR A 2 -21.88 -5.36 -4.07
CA THR A 2 -21.51 -4.78 -5.36
C THR A 2 -19.99 -4.67 -5.47
N ASP A 3 -19.46 -4.52 -6.69
CA ASP A 3 -18.02 -4.32 -6.92
C ASP A 3 -17.49 -3.08 -6.17
N GLN A 4 -18.28 -2.00 -6.10
CA GLN A 4 -17.93 -0.80 -5.32
C GLN A 4 -17.86 -1.07 -3.81
N GLU A 5 -18.77 -1.90 -3.28
CA GLU A 5 -18.72 -2.28 -1.85
C GLU A 5 -17.49 -3.14 -1.55
N ILE A 6 -17.07 -4.00 -2.48
CA ILE A 6 -15.86 -4.82 -2.37
C ILE A 6 -14.61 -3.94 -2.38
N GLU A 7 -14.51 -3.02 -3.34
CA GLU A 7 -13.36 -2.11 -3.44
C GLU A 7 -13.20 -1.24 -2.19
N LYS A 8 -14.33 -0.73 -1.67
CA LYS A 8 -14.34 0.03 -0.42
C LYS A 8 -13.94 -0.81 0.78
N LEU A 9 -14.45 -2.04 0.88
CA LEU A 9 -14.08 -2.95 1.98
C LEU A 9 -12.57 -3.22 1.99
N VAL A 10 -11.98 -3.51 0.82
CA VAL A 10 -10.55 -3.76 0.71
C VAL A 10 -9.74 -2.50 1.05
N GLN A 11 -10.17 -1.33 0.58
CA GLN A 11 -9.55 -0.06 0.93
C GLN A 11 -9.55 0.18 2.44
N ASP A 12 -10.70 0.04 3.08
CA ASP A 12 -10.88 0.29 4.50
C ASP A 12 -10.02 -0.69 5.32
N LYS A 13 -9.96 -1.96 4.93
CA LYS A 13 -9.16 -2.97 5.63
C LYS A 13 -7.66 -2.80 5.46
N LEU A 14 -7.20 -2.43 4.26
CA LEU A 14 -5.79 -2.10 4.05
C LEU A 14 -5.38 -0.85 4.82
N SER A 15 -6.23 0.17 4.87
CA SER A 15 -5.99 1.39 5.65
C SER A 15 -5.93 1.10 7.15
N GLU A 16 -6.88 0.30 7.67
CA GLU A 16 -6.90 -0.13 9.07
C GLU A 16 -5.62 -0.89 9.43
N ALA A 17 -5.20 -1.85 8.60
CA ALA A 17 -3.98 -2.62 8.80
C ALA A 17 -2.73 -1.74 8.74
N TYR A 18 -2.68 -0.80 7.79
CA TYR A 18 -1.59 0.17 7.71
C TYR A 18 -1.51 1.02 8.98
N HIS A 19 -2.62 1.55 9.49
CA HIS A 19 -2.59 2.39 10.69
C HIS A 19 -2.43 1.64 12.02
N ALA A 20 -2.61 0.32 12.04
CA ALA A 20 -2.42 -0.52 13.22
C ALA A 20 -0.94 -0.75 13.57
N GLU A 21 -0.04 -0.56 12.61
CA GLU A 21 1.39 -0.86 12.74
C GLU A 21 2.24 0.41 12.83
N GLU A 22 3.40 0.31 13.49
CA GLU A 22 4.38 1.40 13.52
C GLU A 22 5.29 1.33 12.29
N HIS A 23 5.30 2.40 11.48
CA HIS A 23 6.10 2.47 10.24
C HIS A 23 7.34 3.37 10.39
N PRO A 24 8.42 3.06 9.66
CA PRO A 24 9.58 3.94 9.57
C PRO A 24 9.17 5.34 9.08
N LYS A 25 9.48 6.37 9.88
CA LYS A 25 9.11 7.77 9.58
C LYS A 25 10.11 8.47 8.66
N LYS A 26 11.33 7.95 8.56
CA LYS A 26 12.42 8.49 7.73
C LYS A 26 13.24 7.34 7.18
N PHE A 27 13.54 7.42 5.89
CA PHE A 27 14.42 6.48 5.20
C PHE A 27 15.58 7.26 4.59
N PHE A 28 16.80 6.81 4.86
CA PHE A 28 18.00 7.36 4.23
C PHE A 28 18.48 6.38 3.17
N ILE A 29 18.63 6.87 1.95
CA ILE A 29 19.17 6.08 0.85
C ILE A 29 20.61 6.51 0.64
N THR A 30 21.52 5.53 0.63
CA THR A 30 22.92 5.78 0.29
C THR A 30 23.08 5.70 -1.21
N ALA A 31 23.37 6.83 -1.85
CA ALA A 31 23.71 6.85 -3.27
C ALA A 31 25.15 6.35 -3.44
N ASN A 32 25.33 5.08 -3.83
CA ASN A 32 26.62 4.52 -4.28
C ASN A 32 27.83 4.85 -3.37
N GLY A 33 27.64 4.83 -2.05
CA GLY A 33 28.70 5.10 -1.07
C GLY A 33 29.13 6.57 -0.92
N ARG A 34 28.40 7.54 -1.48
CA ARG A 34 28.68 8.98 -1.36
C ARG A 34 27.45 9.73 -0.82
N GLY A 35 27.33 9.75 0.50
CA GLY A 35 26.32 10.54 1.22
C GLY A 35 24.97 9.86 1.39
N VAL A 36 24.29 10.23 2.47
CA VAL A 36 22.89 9.90 2.73
C VAL A 36 22.02 11.02 2.14
N THR A 37 21.14 10.68 1.20
CA THR A 37 20.08 11.57 0.74
C THR A 37 18.80 11.24 1.51
N ASP A 38 18.00 12.26 1.83
CA ASP A 38 16.66 12.04 2.36
C ASP A 38 15.82 11.30 1.32
N GLY A 39 15.49 10.04 1.61
CA GLY A 39 14.73 9.17 0.73
C GLY A 39 13.24 9.18 1.04
N GLY A 40 12.76 10.06 1.93
CA GLY A 40 11.37 10.09 2.37
C GLY A 40 10.37 10.16 1.22
N ASP A 41 10.59 11.06 0.25
CA ASP A 41 9.68 11.23 -0.89
C ASP A 41 9.62 9.97 -1.78
N LEU A 42 10.77 9.34 -2.04
CA LEU A 42 10.82 8.11 -2.83
C LEU A 42 10.16 6.94 -2.08
N TYR A 43 10.39 6.85 -0.77
CA TYR A 43 9.76 5.84 0.07
C TYR A 43 8.24 5.98 0.06
N ASN A 44 7.73 7.21 0.26
CA ASN A 44 6.30 7.48 0.24
C ASN A 44 5.68 7.15 -1.13
N ALA A 45 6.34 7.53 -2.23
CA ALA A 45 5.88 7.22 -3.57
C ALA A 45 5.82 5.69 -3.83
N LEU A 46 6.86 4.95 -3.41
CA LEU A 46 6.89 3.49 -3.53
C LEU A 46 5.81 2.83 -2.66
N LEU A 47 5.63 3.32 -1.44
CA LEU A 47 4.62 2.81 -0.52
C LEU A 47 3.21 3.02 -1.08
N ASP A 48 2.92 4.21 -1.60
CA ASP A 48 1.64 4.53 -2.23
C ASP A 48 1.35 3.61 -3.43
N ASP A 49 2.34 3.41 -4.31
CA ASP A 49 2.23 2.51 -5.45
C ASP A 49 1.95 1.06 -5.00
N MET A 50 2.67 0.57 -3.99
CA MET A 50 2.50 -0.77 -3.44
C MET A 50 1.11 -0.95 -2.81
N MET A 51 0.63 0.03 -2.06
CA MET A 51 -0.71 0.01 -1.46
C MET A 51 -1.80 -0.04 -2.53
N HIS A 52 -1.66 0.75 -3.61
CA HIS A 52 -2.62 0.78 -4.71
C HIS A 52 -2.67 -0.53 -5.50
N ILE A 53 -1.51 -1.11 -5.81
CA ILE A 53 -1.41 -2.41 -6.50
C ILE A 53 -2.04 -3.51 -5.64
N THR A 54 -1.73 -3.50 -4.34
CA THR A 54 -2.26 -4.50 -3.39
C THR A 54 -3.78 -4.38 -3.27
N GLN A 55 -4.32 -3.16 -3.15
CA GLN A 55 -5.76 -2.92 -3.11
C GLN A 55 -6.47 -3.47 -4.34
N LYS A 56 -5.93 -3.18 -5.54
CA LYS A 56 -6.49 -3.70 -6.80
C LYS A 56 -6.48 -5.22 -6.86
N ALA A 57 -5.34 -5.84 -6.54
CA ALA A 57 -5.21 -7.28 -6.59
C ALA A 57 -6.17 -7.99 -5.62
N LEU A 58 -6.26 -7.50 -4.39
CA LEU A 58 -7.17 -8.07 -3.37
C LEU A 58 -8.64 -7.87 -3.73
N ALA A 59 -9.01 -6.71 -4.30
CA ALA A 59 -10.37 -6.47 -4.77
C ALA A 59 -10.76 -7.45 -5.88
N GLU A 60 -9.91 -7.66 -6.88
CA GLU A 60 -10.19 -8.61 -7.96
C GLU A 60 -10.28 -10.06 -7.46
N ILE A 61 -9.38 -10.48 -6.56
CA ILE A 61 -9.45 -11.80 -5.92
C ILE A 61 -10.79 -11.97 -5.18
N LEU A 62 -11.24 -10.96 -4.44
CA LEU A 62 -12.48 -11.05 -3.67
C LEU A 62 -13.71 -11.06 -4.59
N LYS A 63 -13.71 -10.24 -5.65
CA LYS A 63 -14.75 -10.27 -6.69
C LYS A 63 -14.84 -11.66 -7.34
N GLU A 64 -13.72 -12.30 -7.64
CA GLU A 64 -13.70 -13.66 -8.19
C GLU A 64 -14.19 -14.71 -7.19
N ALA A 65 -13.76 -14.61 -5.93
CA ALA A 65 -14.17 -15.53 -4.87
C ALA A 65 -15.67 -15.47 -4.56
N LEU A 66 -16.28 -14.28 -4.63
CA LEU A 66 -17.70 -14.03 -4.35
C LEU A 66 -18.62 -14.28 -5.56
N LYS A 67 -18.06 -14.53 -6.75
CA LYS A 67 -18.82 -14.99 -7.94
C LYS A 67 -19.15 -16.49 -7.89
N LYS A 68 -18.65 -17.22 -6.90
CA LYS A 68 -19.07 -18.59 -6.58
C LYS A 68 -20.40 -18.60 -5.83
#